data_AF-A0A7C6DM40-F1
#
_entry.id   AF-A0A7C6DM40-F1
#
_cell.length_a   1.000
_cell.length_b   1.000
_cell.length_c   1.000
_cell.angle_alpha   90.00
_cell.angle_beta   90.00
_cell.angle_gamma   90.00
#
_symmetry.space_group_name_H-M   'P 1'
#
loop_
_entity.id
_entity.type
_entity.pdbx_description
1 polymer ?
#
loop_
_entity_poly.entity_id
_entity_poly.type
_entity_poly.pdbx_seq_one_letter_code
_entity_poly.pdbx_strand_id
1 'polypeptide(L)'
;MTDHDALLAAICAAPEEDTPRLVLADWLEENDQPDQAQFIRIQIELARTPAWEPFAVACRWRNPDWLTGRSFRHTLPQLDGFNLE
;
A
#
# COMPACT_ATOMS: atom_id res chain seq x y z
N MET A 1 6.54 7.54 -19.95
CA MET A 1 6.54 7.56 -18.48
C MET A 1 5.38 8.43 -18.06
N THR A 2 4.41 7.83 -17.41
CA THR A 2 3.34 8.56 -16.73
C THR A 2 3.86 9.06 -15.37
N ASP A 3 3.20 10.04 -14.77
CA ASP A 3 3.56 10.52 -13.42
C ASP A 3 3.51 9.37 -12.40
N HIS A 4 2.53 8.48 -12.55
CA HIS A 4 2.41 7.24 -11.79
C HIS A 4 3.67 6.35 -11.89
N ASP A 5 4.20 6.13 -13.10
CA ASP A 5 5.42 5.33 -13.29
C ASP A 5 6.64 5.97 -12.61
N ALA A 6 6.74 7.30 -12.64
CA ALA A 6 7.83 8.04 -12.00
C ALA A 6 7.75 7.94 -10.46
N LEU A 7 6.54 8.01 -9.89
CA LEU A 7 6.30 7.81 -8.46
C LEU A 7 6.66 6.38 -8.02
N LEU A 8 6.25 5.37 -8.79
CA LEU A 8 6.63 3.98 -8.52
C LEU A 8 8.14 3.77 -8.61
N ALA A 9 8.80 4.37 -9.61
CA ALA A 9 10.25 4.30 -9.74
C ALA A 9 10.97 4.94 -8.53
N ALA A 10 10.45 6.05 -7.99
CA ALA A 10 10.99 6.68 -6.79
C ALA A 10 10.87 5.78 -5.55
N ILE A 11 9.74 5.09 -5.38
CA ILE A 11 9.55 4.11 -4.30
C ILE A 11 10.53 2.95 -4.46
N CYS A 12 10.72 2.43 -5.67
CA CYS A 12 11.68 1.35 -5.92
C CYS A 12 13.13 1.76 -5.67
N ALA A 13 13.46 3.05 -5.84
CA ALA A 13 14.80 3.57 -5.59
C ALA A 13 15.11 3.74 -4.10
N ALA A 14 14.10 3.97 -3.26
CA ALA A 14 14.23 4.15 -1.82
C ALA A 14 13.06 3.45 -1.06
N PRO A 15 13.03 2.11 -1.03
CA PRO A 15 11.90 1.34 -0.49
C PRO A 15 11.68 1.50 1.01
N GLU A 16 12.72 1.88 1.76
CA GLU A 16 12.67 2.15 3.19
C GLU A 16 12.08 3.53 3.54
N GLU A 17 11.96 4.43 2.57
CA GLU A 17 11.43 5.76 2.79
C GLU A 17 9.91 5.80 2.66
N ASP A 18 9.25 6.38 3.66
CA ASP A 18 7.81 6.57 3.64
C ASP A 18 7.38 7.74 2.74
N THR A 19 8.26 8.73 2.52
CA THR A 19 7.96 9.94 1.74
C THR A 19 7.47 9.65 0.32
N PRO A 20 8.19 8.89 -0.53
CA PRO A 20 7.73 8.62 -1.90
C PRO A 20 6.41 7.83 -1.90
N ARG A 21 6.17 7.00 -0.88
CA ARG A 21 4.90 6.28 -0.71
C ARG A 21 3.74 7.22 -0.36
N LEU A 22 3.97 8.21 0.52
CA LEU A 22 2.97 9.22 0.86
C LEU A 22 2.64 10.11 -0.35
N VAL A 23 3.63 10.52 -1.13
CA VAL A 23 3.40 11.29 -2.37
C VAL A 23 2.55 10.50 -3.36
N LEU A 24 2.81 9.18 -3.50
CA LEU A 24 1.95 8.32 -4.31
C LEU A 24 0.51 8.25 -3.74
N ALA A 25 0.34 8.18 -2.42
CA ALA A 25 -0.98 8.18 -1.80
C ALA A 25 -1.75 9.47 -2.10
N ASP A 26 -1.11 10.63 -2.01
CA ASP A 26 -1.73 11.91 -2.33
C ASP A 26 -2.12 11.97 -3.83
N TRP A 27 -1.22 11.52 -4.72
CA TRP A 27 -1.52 11.41 -6.15
C TRP A 27 -2.70 10.47 -6.44
N LEU A 28 -2.80 9.32 -5.75
CA LEU A 28 -3.91 8.38 -5.92
C LEU A 28 -5.25 8.97 -5.45
N GLU A 29 -5.24 9.75 -4.37
CA GLU A 29 -6.42 10.46 -3.87
C GLU A 29 -6.91 11.50 -4.88
N GLU A 30 -5.98 12.22 -5.52
CA GLU A 30 -6.28 13.18 -6.60
C GLU A 30 -6.76 12.51 -7.90
N ASN A 31 -6.42 11.24 -8.13
CA ASN A 31 -6.75 10.47 -9.32
C ASN A 31 -7.91 9.47 -9.10
N ASP A 32 -8.88 9.82 -8.25
CA ASP A 32 -10.10 9.04 -7.96
C ASP A 32 -9.83 7.61 -7.42
N GLN A 33 -8.69 7.39 -6.77
CA GLN A 33 -8.31 6.12 -6.13
C GLN A 33 -8.09 6.26 -4.61
N PRO A 34 -9.06 6.83 -3.85
CA PRO A 34 -8.89 7.12 -2.42
C PRO A 34 -8.69 5.87 -1.56
N ASP A 35 -9.25 4.73 -1.96
CA ASP A 35 -9.09 3.46 -1.22
C ASP A 35 -7.64 2.98 -1.24
N GLN A 36 -6.94 3.13 -2.38
CA GLN A 36 -5.52 2.77 -2.49
C GLN A 36 -4.63 3.77 -1.74
N ALA A 37 -4.96 5.07 -1.80
CA ALA A 37 -4.28 6.09 -1.01
C ALA A 37 -4.35 5.78 0.49
N GLN A 38 -5.56 5.44 0.98
CA GLN A 38 -5.79 5.07 2.37
C GLN A 38 -5.02 3.79 2.75
N PHE A 39 -4.98 2.78 1.87
CA PHE A 39 -4.21 1.57 2.10
C PHE A 39 -2.72 1.86 2.33
N ILE A 40 -2.12 2.72 1.50
CA ILE A 40 -0.71 3.09 1.65
C ILE A 40 -0.47 3.79 2.99
N ARG A 41 -1.34 4.74 3.36
CA ARG A 41 -1.26 5.45 4.65
C ARG A 41 -1.35 4.49 5.84
N ILE A 42 -2.27 3.52 5.80
CA ILE A 42 -2.41 2.48 6.83
C ILE A 42 -1.18 1.57 6.89
N GLN A 43 -0.60 1.19 5.76
CA GLN A 43 0.61 0.37 5.72
C GLN A 43 1.81 1.07 6.37
N ILE A 44 1.97 2.37 6.14
CA ILE A 44 3.01 3.18 6.78
C ILE A 44 2.76 3.28 8.28
N GLU A 45 1.53 3.55 8.70
CA GLU A 45 1.17 3.60 10.13
C GLU A 45 1.41 2.24 10.82
N LEU A 46 1.07 1.14 10.16
CA LEU A 46 1.33 -0.22 10.66
C LEU A 46 2.83 -0.51 10.81
N ALA A 47 3.66 -0.05 9.87
CA ALA A 47 5.11 -0.23 9.96
C ALA A 47 5.73 0.54 11.14
N ARG A 48 5.14 1.69 11.50
CA ARG A 48 5.59 2.54 12.62
C ARG A 48 5.02 2.11 13.97
N THR A 49 3.96 1.30 13.97
CA THR A 49 3.20 0.94 15.16
C THR A 49 3.63 -0.44 15.69
N PRO A 50 3.99 -0.58 16.98
CA PRO A 50 4.25 -1.88 17.56
C PRO A 50 3.06 -2.84 17.47
N ALA A 51 3.33 -4.13 17.29
CA ALA A 51 2.30 -5.14 17.02
C ALA A 51 1.26 -5.33 18.15
N TRP A 52 1.55 -4.86 19.37
CA TRP A 52 0.66 -4.95 20.54
C TRP A 52 -0.24 -3.72 20.71
N GLU A 53 -0.01 -2.64 19.96
CA GLU A 53 -0.87 -1.45 20.04
C GLU A 53 -2.27 -1.76 19.47
N PRO A 54 -3.34 -1.13 20.02
CA PRO A 54 -4.71 -1.41 19.61
C PRO A 54 -4.95 -1.30 18.11
N PHE A 55 -4.29 -0.36 17.42
CA PHE A 55 -4.37 -0.19 15.97
C PHE A 55 -3.82 -1.42 15.22
N ALA A 56 -2.59 -1.83 15.52
CA ALA A 56 -1.98 -2.99 14.86
C ALA A 56 -2.75 -4.29 15.15
N VAL A 57 -3.26 -4.45 16.37
CA VAL A 57 -4.13 -5.56 16.76
C VAL A 57 -5.45 -5.52 15.95
N ALA A 58 -6.08 -4.36 15.81
CA ALA A 58 -7.31 -4.21 15.04
C ALA A 58 -7.09 -4.54 13.55
N CYS A 59 -6.02 -4.05 12.93
CA CYS A 59 -5.69 -4.42 11.55
C CYS A 59 -5.44 -5.92 11.39
N ARG A 60 -4.81 -6.58 12.36
CA ARG A 60 -4.55 -8.02 12.29
C ARG A 60 -5.83 -8.86 12.40
N TRP A 61 -6.73 -8.50 13.31
CA TRP A 61 -7.85 -9.37 13.68
C TRP A 61 -9.21 -8.93 13.16
N ARG A 62 -9.44 -7.62 13.02
CA ARG A 62 -10.73 -7.07 12.58
C ARG A 62 -10.74 -6.74 11.10
N ASN A 63 -9.63 -6.23 10.56
CA ASN A 63 -9.54 -5.82 9.16
C ASN A 63 -8.24 -6.31 8.49
N PRO A 64 -8.08 -7.64 8.31
CA PRO A 64 -6.84 -8.24 7.79
C PRO A 64 -6.52 -7.84 6.35
N ASP A 65 -7.50 -7.36 5.59
CA ASP A 65 -7.28 -6.91 4.22
C ASP A 65 -6.37 -5.68 4.16
N TRP A 66 -6.42 -4.79 5.17
CA TRP A 66 -5.49 -3.66 5.27
C TRP A 66 -4.07 -4.09 5.57
N LEU A 67 -3.86 -5.25 6.19
CA LEU A 67 -2.53 -5.80 6.46
C LEU A 67 -1.99 -6.54 5.23
N THR A 68 -2.84 -7.31 4.56
CA THR A 68 -2.45 -8.25 3.49
C THR A 68 -2.57 -7.67 2.08
N GLY A 69 -3.23 -6.51 1.93
CA GLY A 69 -3.53 -5.91 0.63
C GLY A 69 -4.48 -6.75 -0.23
N ARG A 70 -5.21 -7.70 0.36
CA ARG A 70 -6.04 -8.66 -0.39
C ARG A 70 -7.04 -7.96 -1.32
N SER A 71 -7.66 -6.88 -0.85
CA SER A 71 -8.61 -6.08 -1.62
C SER A 71 -8.02 -5.49 -2.89
N PHE A 72 -6.71 -5.23 -2.93
CA PHE A 72 -6.02 -4.60 -4.07
C PHE A 72 -5.32 -5.61 -4.99
N ARG A 73 -5.40 -6.91 -4.73
CA ARG A 73 -4.75 -7.92 -5.60
C ARG A 73 -5.22 -7.87 -7.05
N HIS A 74 -6.43 -7.37 -7.30
CA HIS A 74 -6.98 -7.19 -8.64
C HIS A 74 -6.25 -6.12 -9.47
N THR A 75 -5.50 -5.21 -8.83
CA THR A 75 -4.72 -4.17 -9.52
C THR A 75 -3.31 -4.64 -9.88
N LEU A 76 -2.87 -5.77 -9.32
CA LEU A 76 -1.56 -6.33 -9.61
C LEU A 76 -1.53 -6.92 -11.02
N PRO A 77 -0.41 -6.80 -11.74
CA PRO A 77 -0.24 -7.47 -13.03
C PRO A 77 -0.37 -8.98 -12.83
N GLN A 78 -0.97 -9.67 -13.80
CA GLN A 78 -0.94 -11.12 -13.83
C GLN A 78 0.51 -11.54 -14.11
N LEU A 79 1.12 -12.21 -13.14
CA LEU A 79 2.45 -12.78 -13.30
C LEU A 79 2.29 -14.19 -13.87
N ASP A 80 2.62 -14.38 -15.14
CA ASP A 80 2.61 -15.70 -15.75
C ASP A 80 3.52 -16.66 -14.96
N GLY A 81 2.97 -17.80 -14.53
CA GLY A 81 3.71 -18.86 -13.84
C GLY A 81 3.61 -18.87 -12.30
N PHE A 82 2.95 -17.88 -11.67
CA PHE A 82 2.59 -17.93 -10.25
C PHE A 82 1.06 -18.08 -10.10
N ASN A 83 0.56 -19.31 -10.25
CA ASN A 83 -0.81 -19.62 -9.83
C ASN A 83 -0.87 -19.53 -8.30
N LEU A 84 -1.39 -18.41 -7.79
CA LEU A 84 -1.83 -18.31 -6.40
C LEU A 84 -3.19 -19.00 -6.29
N GLU A 85 -3.18 -20.35 -6.28
CA GLU A 85 -4.33 -21.15 -5.83
C GLU A 85 -4.62 -20.92 -4.34
#